data_AF-A0A968MJ77-F1
#
_entry.id   AF-A0A968MJ77-F1
#
_cell.length_a   1.000
_cell.length_b   1.000
_cell.length_c   1.000
_cell.angle_alpha   90.00
_cell.angle_beta   90.00
_cell.angle_gamma   90.00
#
_symmetry.space_group_name_H-M   'P 1'
#
loop_
_entity.id
_entity.type
_entity.pdbx_description
1 polymer ?
#
loop_
_entity_poly.entity_id
_entity_poly.type
_entity_poly.pdbx_seq_one_letter_code
_entity_poly.pdbx_strand_id
1 'polypeptide(L)'
;MSYPYLWKLRTHSLAFEQIHHQLIHAEASNYQLALSEQQVLVSIPNTMVSSKMAWAQPTTPELENGKVVYKNFAPNADLVVYDKGNGNAGYDVILQPNANIADAQFKVQHDASINDDGELVIPISSGNIRHSAPYAYQEIDGETIEVESRFALAEGILSFEVGAYEEDYALVIDPTITVELFDISGSSVSITGGNPVTAVQQVLSLFK
;
A
#
# COMPACT_ATOMS: atom_id res chain seq x y z
N MET A 1 -1.87 -15.57 41.78
CA MET A 1 -0.88 -15.30 40.72
C MET A 1 -1.65 -14.92 39.48
N SER A 2 -1.79 -13.62 39.25
CA SER A 2 -2.59 -13.04 38.17
C SER A 2 -1.61 -12.46 37.15
N TYR A 3 -1.65 -12.95 35.92
CA TYR A 3 -0.96 -12.34 34.80
C TYR A 3 -1.75 -11.10 34.39
N PRO A 4 -1.16 -9.88 34.42
CA PRO A 4 -1.86 -8.70 33.96
C PRO A 4 -1.89 -8.74 32.43
N TYR A 5 -3.10 -8.77 31.89
CA TYR A 5 -3.36 -8.48 30.48
C TYR A 5 -2.78 -7.11 30.15
N LEU A 6 -1.65 -7.11 29.44
CA LEU A 6 -1.15 -5.95 28.74
C LEU A 6 -2.11 -5.70 27.57
N TRP A 7 -3.15 -4.92 27.81
CA TRP A 7 -3.78 -4.15 26.77
C TRP A 7 -2.70 -3.19 26.24
N LYS A 8 -1.92 -3.64 25.25
CA LYS A 8 -1.26 -2.69 24.37
C LYS A 8 -2.39 -1.86 23.79
N LEU A 9 -2.43 -0.59 24.16
CA LEU A 9 -3.11 0.45 23.40
C LEU A 9 -2.74 0.20 21.94
N ARG A 10 -3.65 -0.37 21.15
CA ARG A 10 -3.51 -0.40 19.69
C ARG A 10 -3.67 1.04 19.27
N THR A 11 -2.57 1.76 19.22
CA THR A 11 -2.47 3.03 18.51
C THR A 11 -2.97 2.77 17.08
N HIS A 12 -3.57 3.78 16.45
CA HIS A 12 -4.08 3.75 15.08
C HIS A 12 -2.96 3.61 14.02
N SER A 13 -1.82 3.05 14.42
CA SER A 13 -0.56 3.00 13.70
C SER A 13 -0.25 1.56 13.27
N LEU A 14 0.14 1.38 12.01
CA LEU A 14 0.69 0.11 11.51
C LEU A 14 2.05 -0.15 12.16
N ALA A 15 2.20 -1.32 12.79
CA ALA A 15 3.49 -1.79 13.28
C ALA A 15 3.93 -2.99 12.45
N PHE A 16 5.13 -2.90 11.87
CA PHE A 16 5.73 -3.98 11.12
C PHE A 16 6.51 -4.93 12.05
N GLU A 17 6.28 -6.22 11.91
CA GLU A 17 6.98 -7.29 12.63
C GLU A 17 7.56 -8.30 11.65
N GLN A 18 8.81 -8.70 11.86
CA GLN A 18 9.49 -9.70 11.04
C GLN A 18 9.23 -11.11 11.60
N ILE A 19 8.70 -11.98 10.75
CA ILE A 19 8.35 -13.37 11.08
C ILE A 19 9.16 -14.32 10.17
N HIS A 20 9.79 -15.33 10.78
CA HIS A 20 10.56 -16.38 10.07
C HIS A 20 11.58 -15.85 9.03
N HIS A 21 12.37 -14.83 9.39
CA HIS A 21 13.42 -14.21 8.56
C HIS A 21 13.00 -13.64 7.19
N GLN A 22 11.77 -13.85 6.71
CA GLN A 22 11.40 -13.53 5.32
C GLN A 22 10.06 -12.80 5.15
N LEU A 23 9.14 -12.93 6.10
CA LEU A 23 7.81 -12.33 5.99
C LEU A 23 7.69 -11.18 6.97
N ILE A 24 7.45 -9.98 6.45
CA ILE A 24 7.10 -8.83 7.29
C ILE A 24 5.59 -8.71 7.29
N HIS A 25 5.02 -8.60 8.47
CA HIS A 25 3.61 -8.40 8.66
C HIS A 25 3.35 -7.05 9.30
N ALA A 26 2.34 -6.34 8.82
CA ALA A 26 1.75 -5.23 9.56
C ALA A 26 0.25 -5.43 9.68
N GLU A 27 -0.31 -5.09 10.83
CA GLU A 27 -1.74 -5.16 11.08
C GLU A 27 -2.25 -3.76 11.39
N ALA A 28 -3.20 -3.32 10.57
CA ALA A 28 -4.07 -2.22 10.87
C ALA A 28 -5.45 -2.74 11.31
N SER A 29 -6.27 -1.77 11.63
CA SER A 29 -7.67 -1.86 11.99
C SER A 29 -8.55 -2.63 10.99
N ASN A 30 -8.34 -2.34 9.71
CA ASN A 30 -9.20 -2.69 8.59
C ASN A 30 -8.50 -3.55 7.52
N TYR A 31 -7.17 -3.69 7.60
CA TYR A 31 -6.40 -4.59 6.75
C TYR A 31 -5.11 -5.07 7.42
N GLN A 32 -4.56 -6.16 6.89
CA GLN A 32 -3.23 -6.69 7.17
C GLN A 32 -2.39 -6.57 5.90
N LEU A 33 -1.13 -6.21 6.08
CA LEU A 33 -0.11 -6.29 5.04
C LEU A 33 0.75 -7.53 5.31
N ALA A 34 0.91 -8.38 4.30
CA ALA A 34 1.94 -9.41 4.29
C ALA A 34 2.91 -9.11 3.14
N LEU A 35 4.14 -8.83 3.53
CA LEU A 35 5.23 -8.37 2.68
C LEU A 35 6.22 -9.53 2.52
N SER A 36 6.49 -9.91 1.28
CA SER A 36 7.48 -10.93 0.92
C SER A 36 8.38 -10.43 -0.22
N GLU A 37 9.31 -11.26 -0.69
CA GLU A 37 10.38 -10.84 -1.61
C GLU A 37 9.92 -10.24 -2.96
N GLN A 38 8.68 -10.50 -3.38
CA GLN A 38 8.17 -10.10 -4.70
C GLN A 38 6.73 -9.57 -4.66
N GLN A 39 6.14 -9.43 -3.48
CA GLN A 39 4.75 -9.02 -3.38
C GLN A 39 4.43 -8.36 -2.03
N VAL A 40 3.47 -7.45 -2.11
CA VAL A 40 2.65 -7.00 -0.98
C VAL A 40 1.26 -7.59 -1.15
N LEU A 41 0.82 -8.34 -0.16
CA LEU A 41 -0.56 -8.79 -0.01
C LEU A 41 -1.26 -7.88 0.99
N VAL A 42 -2.35 -7.26 0.56
CA VAL A 42 -3.27 -6.50 1.40
C VAL A 42 -4.48 -7.38 1.65
N SER A 43 -4.75 -7.77 2.89
CA SER A 43 -5.85 -8.67 3.24
C SER A 43 -6.77 -8.03 4.27
N ILE A 44 -8.06 -8.33 4.24
CA ILE A 44 -8.95 -7.93 5.34
C ILE A 44 -8.87 -8.98 6.46
N PRO A 45 -8.55 -8.61 7.71
CA PRO A 45 -8.43 -9.54 8.83
C PRO A 45 -9.66 -10.45 8.97
N ASN A 46 -9.42 -11.75 9.21
CA ASN A 46 -10.45 -12.77 9.37
C ASN A 46 -11.33 -13.00 8.13
N THR A 47 -10.83 -12.67 6.94
CA THR A 47 -11.48 -12.95 5.66
C THR A 47 -10.55 -13.68 4.70
N MET A 48 -11.09 -14.17 3.60
CA MET A 48 -10.32 -14.63 2.44
C MET A 48 -10.07 -13.51 1.42
N VAL A 49 -10.49 -12.27 1.74
CA VAL A 49 -10.43 -11.14 0.83
C VAL A 49 -9.04 -10.53 0.88
N SER A 50 -8.39 -10.49 -0.28
CA SER A 50 -7.06 -9.90 -0.41
C SER A 50 -6.85 -9.29 -1.79
N SER A 51 -5.92 -8.35 -1.86
CA SER A 51 -5.32 -7.86 -3.08
C SER A 51 -3.82 -8.03 -3.05
N LYS A 52 -3.23 -8.21 -4.22
CA LYS A 52 -1.82 -8.42 -4.40
C LYS A 52 -1.25 -7.38 -5.34
N MET A 53 -0.17 -6.74 -4.91
CA MET A 53 0.73 -5.96 -5.74
C MET A 53 2.06 -6.73 -5.81
N ALA A 54 2.50 -7.13 -7.00
CA ALA A 54 3.70 -7.94 -7.18
C ALA A 54 4.65 -7.34 -8.20
N TRP A 55 5.96 -7.54 -8.04
CA TRP A 55 7.00 -7.06 -8.95
C TRP A 55 7.89 -8.22 -9.41
N ALA A 56 8.65 -7.98 -10.47
CA ALA A 56 9.39 -9.05 -11.15
C ALA A 56 10.65 -9.51 -10.40
N GLN A 57 11.42 -8.57 -9.82
CA GLN A 57 12.71 -8.89 -9.22
C GLN A 57 12.58 -9.22 -7.73
N PRO A 58 12.95 -10.42 -7.27
CA PRO A 58 12.98 -10.70 -5.84
C PRO A 58 13.96 -9.78 -5.12
N THR A 59 13.52 -9.17 -4.03
CA THR A 59 14.39 -8.43 -3.12
C THR A 59 13.94 -8.62 -1.67
N THR A 60 14.91 -8.74 -0.77
CA THR A 60 14.63 -9.00 0.65
C THR A 60 14.10 -7.73 1.30
N PRO A 61 12.91 -7.74 1.91
CA PRO A 61 12.42 -6.59 2.65
C PRO A 61 13.24 -6.35 3.92
N GLU A 62 13.63 -5.10 4.16
CA GLU A 62 14.40 -4.68 5.34
C GLU A 62 13.56 -3.73 6.20
N LEU A 63 13.56 -3.92 7.53
CA LEU A 63 12.94 -2.98 8.46
C LEU A 63 13.91 -1.85 8.80
N GLU A 64 13.56 -0.64 8.38
CA GLU A 64 14.34 0.56 8.64
C GLU A 64 13.45 1.64 9.25
N ASN A 65 13.69 2.01 10.52
CA ASN A 65 13.00 3.10 11.22
C ASN A 65 11.46 3.03 11.18
N GLY A 66 10.88 1.82 11.26
CA GLY A 66 9.43 1.62 11.22
C GLY A 66 8.83 1.59 9.81
N LYS A 67 9.67 1.59 8.77
CA LYS A 67 9.29 1.37 7.37
C LYS A 67 9.82 0.03 6.88
N VAL A 68 9.23 -0.50 5.82
CA VAL A 68 9.75 -1.64 5.06
C VAL A 68 10.38 -1.12 3.79
N VAL A 69 11.64 -1.46 3.55
CA VAL A 69 12.40 -1.03 2.38
C VAL A 69 12.71 -2.26 1.52
N TYR A 70 12.38 -2.16 0.24
CA TYR A 70 12.75 -3.09 -0.81
C TYR A 70 13.75 -2.41 -1.74
N LYS A 71 15.04 -2.62 -1.48
CA LYS A 71 16.10 -2.05 -2.32
C LYS A 71 16.12 -2.75 -3.67
N ASN A 72 16.24 -1.99 -4.76
CA ASN A 72 16.29 -2.53 -6.13
C ASN A 72 15.13 -3.51 -6.43
N PHE A 73 13.89 -3.17 -6.04
CA PHE A 73 12.71 -3.97 -6.42
C PHE A 73 12.49 -3.98 -7.94
N ALA A 74 13.02 -2.95 -8.61
CA ALA A 74 13.28 -2.86 -10.04
C ALA A 74 14.69 -2.23 -10.24
N PRO A 75 15.30 -2.31 -11.44
CA PRO A 75 16.63 -1.74 -11.70
C PRO A 75 16.71 -0.27 -11.29
N ASN A 76 17.61 0.05 -10.36
CA ASN A 76 17.82 1.40 -9.81
C ASN A 76 16.56 2.02 -9.18
N ALA A 77 15.62 1.21 -8.69
CA ALA A 77 14.41 1.70 -8.04
C ALA A 77 14.16 0.98 -6.73
N ASP A 78 13.81 1.74 -5.70
CA ASP A 78 13.49 1.23 -4.37
C ASP A 78 11.98 1.37 -4.11
N LEU A 79 11.41 0.46 -3.34
CA LEU A 79 10.03 0.53 -2.86
C LEU A 79 10.05 0.65 -1.34
N VAL A 80 9.43 1.69 -0.81
CA VAL A 80 9.34 1.92 0.64
C VAL A 80 7.88 1.84 1.05
N VAL A 81 7.51 0.93 1.96
CA VAL A 81 6.15 0.80 2.48
C VAL A 81 6.13 1.25 3.93
N TYR A 82 5.16 2.08 4.30
CA TYR A 82 5.11 2.66 5.64
C TYR A 82 3.69 2.98 6.11
N ASP A 83 3.57 3.24 7.40
CA ASP A 83 2.35 3.73 8.02
C ASP A 83 2.13 5.21 7.68
N LYS A 84 1.01 5.55 7.04
CA LYS A 84 0.60 6.94 6.79
C LYS A 84 -0.35 7.47 7.87
N GLY A 85 -0.57 6.69 8.94
CA GLY A 85 -1.41 7.01 10.08
C GLY A 85 -2.90 6.76 9.80
N ASN A 86 -3.71 6.80 10.87
CA ASN A 86 -5.16 6.53 10.83
C ASN A 86 -5.53 5.18 10.21
N GLY A 87 -4.61 4.21 10.25
CA GLY A 87 -4.78 2.92 9.60
C GLY A 87 -4.70 2.96 8.07
N ASN A 88 -4.00 3.93 7.48
CA ASN A 88 -3.68 3.97 6.05
C ASN A 88 -2.20 3.63 5.83
N ALA A 89 -1.88 2.99 4.72
CA ALA A 89 -0.52 2.64 4.33
C ALA A 89 -0.13 3.52 3.15
N GLY A 90 1.09 4.04 3.16
CA GLY A 90 1.70 4.67 2.02
C GLY A 90 2.73 3.74 1.41
N TYR A 91 3.05 3.97 0.14
CA TYR A 91 4.29 3.48 -0.40
C TYR A 91 4.93 4.50 -1.33
N ASP A 92 6.25 4.58 -1.28
CA ASP A 92 7.04 5.40 -2.18
C ASP A 92 7.72 4.47 -3.19
N VAL A 93 7.58 4.77 -4.48
CA VAL A 93 8.48 4.27 -5.52
C VAL A 93 9.55 5.32 -5.73
N ILE A 94 10.79 4.99 -5.38
CA ILE A 94 11.94 5.90 -5.47
C ILE A 94 12.79 5.46 -6.65
N LEU A 95 12.70 6.21 -7.74
CA LEU A 95 13.57 6.05 -8.90
C LEU A 95 14.89 6.78 -8.60
N GLN A 96 15.99 6.04 -8.47
CA GLN A 96 17.32 6.64 -8.30
C GLN A 96 17.75 7.35 -9.59
N PRO A 97 18.76 8.24 -9.56
CA PRO A 97 19.26 8.90 -10.77
C PRO A 97 19.54 7.91 -11.90
N ASN A 98 19.11 8.24 -13.12
CA ASN A 98 19.19 7.38 -14.31
C ASN A 98 18.35 6.09 -14.28
N ALA A 99 17.44 5.92 -13.32
CA ALA A 99 16.49 4.80 -13.33
C ALA A 99 15.47 4.97 -14.47
N ASN A 100 15.11 3.86 -15.10
CA ASN A 100 14.09 3.85 -16.14
C ASN A 100 12.71 3.61 -15.51
N ILE A 101 11.83 4.60 -15.59
CA ILE A 101 10.47 4.50 -15.05
C ILE A 101 9.69 3.32 -15.62
N ALA A 102 9.98 2.90 -16.86
CA ALA A 102 9.30 1.78 -17.50
C ALA A 102 9.52 0.44 -16.77
N ASP A 103 10.58 0.32 -15.95
CA ASP A 103 10.86 -0.89 -15.18
C ASP A 103 10.11 -0.94 -13.83
N ALA A 104 9.65 0.21 -13.33
CA ALA A 104 8.88 0.32 -12.10
C ALA A 104 7.41 -0.06 -12.34
N GLN A 105 7.15 -1.37 -12.37
CA GLN A 105 5.82 -1.93 -12.66
C GLN A 105 5.33 -2.86 -11.57
N PHE A 106 4.01 -2.88 -11.39
CA PHE A 106 3.36 -3.82 -10.50
C PHE A 106 2.31 -4.64 -11.23
N LYS A 107 2.36 -5.95 -11.05
CA LYS A 107 1.23 -6.82 -11.37
C LYS A 107 0.17 -6.67 -10.29
N VAL A 108 -1.03 -6.28 -10.71
CA VAL A 108 -2.23 -6.13 -9.88
C VAL A 108 -3.30 -7.16 -10.28
N GLN A 109 -4.42 -7.18 -9.56
CA GLN A 109 -5.55 -8.05 -9.94
C GLN A 109 -6.17 -7.61 -11.27
N HIS A 110 -6.70 -8.58 -12.02
CA HIS A 110 -7.17 -8.35 -13.39
C HIS A 110 -8.43 -7.47 -13.50
N ASP A 111 -9.15 -7.27 -12.42
CA ASP A 111 -10.33 -6.40 -12.31
C ASP A 111 -9.99 -4.98 -11.83
N ALA A 112 -8.70 -4.66 -11.64
CA ALA A 112 -8.28 -3.32 -11.32
C ALA A 112 -8.63 -2.34 -12.45
N SER A 113 -8.93 -1.09 -12.08
CA SER A 113 -9.25 0.00 -13.01
C SER A 113 -8.73 1.34 -12.48
N ILE A 114 -8.60 2.33 -13.35
CA ILE A 114 -8.30 3.72 -12.95
C ILE A 114 -9.60 4.52 -13.10
N ASN A 115 -10.00 5.24 -12.05
CA ASN A 115 -11.22 6.05 -12.07
C ASN A 115 -10.95 7.48 -12.59
N ASP A 116 -12.01 8.31 -12.67
CA ASP A 116 -11.91 9.69 -13.18
C ASP A 116 -11.07 10.61 -12.28
N ASP A 117 -10.88 10.25 -11.00
CA ASP A 117 -10.03 10.96 -10.04
C ASP A 117 -8.55 10.53 -10.14
N GLY A 118 -8.22 9.60 -11.06
CA GLY A 118 -6.87 9.06 -11.25
C GLY A 118 -6.45 8.03 -10.20
N GLU A 119 -7.37 7.55 -9.37
CA GLU A 119 -7.11 6.51 -8.38
C GLU A 119 -7.10 5.13 -9.04
N LEU A 120 -6.18 4.27 -8.61
CA LEU A 120 -6.29 2.84 -8.90
C LEU A 120 -7.32 2.22 -7.96
N VAL A 121 -8.34 1.59 -8.52
CA VAL A 121 -9.39 0.88 -7.80
C VAL A 121 -9.23 -0.61 -8.06
N ILE A 122 -9.04 -1.39 -7.00
CA ILE A 122 -8.99 -2.85 -7.03
C ILE A 122 -10.22 -3.38 -6.32
N PRO A 123 -11.21 -3.90 -7.05
CA PRO A 123 -12.40 -4.49 -6.47
C PRO A 123 -12.05 -5.67 -5.57
N ILE A 124 -12.82 -5.80 -4.49
CA ILE A 124 -12.79 -6.96 -3.62
C ILE A 124 -14.24 -7.33 -3.25
N SER A 125 -14.49 -8.56 -2.79
CA SER A 125 -15.88 -9.03 -2.60
C SER A 125 -16.70 -8.22 -1.59
N SER A 126 -16.04 -7.44 -0.73
CA SER A 126 -16.65 -6.64 0.34
C SER A 126 -16.45 -5.13 0.18
N GLY A 127 -15.94 -4.67 -0.96
CA GLY A 127 -15.49 -3.28 -1.08
C GLY A 127 -14.48 -3.03 -2.19
N ASN A 128 -13.63 -2.03 -1.99
CA ASN A 128 -12.52 -1.68 -2.86
C ASN A 128 -11.25 -1.43 -2.05
N ILE A 129 -10.11 -1.80 -2.61
CA ILE A 129 -8.81 -1.25 -2.22
C ILE A 129 -8.50 -0.14 -3.22
N ARG A 130 -8.21 1.06 -2.72
CA ARG A 130 -7.88 2.22 -3.56
C ARG A 130 -6.46 2.67 -3.33
N HIS A 131 -5.77 3.03 -4.40
CA HIS A 131 -4.51 3.76 -4.33
C HIS A 131 -4.78 5.16 -4.87
N SER A 132 -4.48 6.19 -4.08
CA SER A 132 -4.66 7.58 -4.51
C SER A 132 -3.87 7.84 -5.79
N ALA A 133 -4.33 8.79 -6.60
CA ALA A 133 -3.53 9.30 -7.72
C ALA A 133 -2.10 9.59 -7.24
N PRO A 134 -1.08 9.20 -8.02
CA PRO A 134 0.30 9.36 -7.60
C PRO A 134 0.64 10.85 -7.49
N TYR A 135 1.31 11.21 -6.40
CA TYR A 135 2.00 12.48 -6.27
C TYR A 135 3.49 12.22 -6.48
N ALA A 136 4.09 12.86 -7.48
CA ALA A 136 5.51 12.69 -7.79
C ALA A 136 6.30 13.97 -7.58
N TYR A 137 7.53 13.86 -7.08
CA TYR A 137 8.37 15.02 -6.79
C TYR A 137 9.86 14.67 -6.74
N GLN A 138 10.70 15.69 -6.87
CA GLN A 138 12.14 15.64 -6.65
C GLN A 138 12.53 16.57 -5.49
N GLU A 139 13.57 16.20 -4.76
CA GLU A 139 14.24 17.10 -3.82
C GLU A 139 15.52 17.63 -4.45
N ILE A 140 15.54 18.91 -4.81
CA ILE A 140 16.67 19.58 -5.46
C ILE A 140 17.09 20.76 -4.60
N ASP A 141 18.34 20.75 -4.13
CA ASP A 141 18.91 21.80 -3.27
C ASP A 141 18.07 22.15 -2.01
N GLY A 142 17.32 21.17 -1.50
CA GLY A 142 16.44 21.31 -0.33
C GLY A 142 15.04 21.84 -0.64
N GLU A 143 14.70 22.03 -1.92
CA GLU A 143 13.35 22.36 -2.38
C GLU A 143 12.64 21.14 -2.97
N THR A 144 11.33 21.02 -2.71
CA THR A 144 10.47 20.02 -3.32
C THR A 144 9.93 20.54 -4.64
N ILE A 145 10.29 19.88 -5.74
CA ILE A 145 9.81 20.21 -7.09
C ILE A 145 8.82 19.14 -7.52
N GLU A 146 7.56 19.53 -7.67
CA GLU A 146 6.50 18.63 -8.12
C GLU A 146 6.67 18.24 -9.59
N VAL A 147 6.39 16.97 -9.89
CA VAL A 147 6.40 16.41 -11.24
C VAL A 147 5.01 15.84 -11.51
N GLU A 148 4.40 16.26 -12.61
CA GLU A 148 3.12 15.71 -13.07
C GLU A 148 3.18 14.19 -13.13
N SER A 149 2.20 13.49 -12.57
CA SER A 149 2.19 12.03 -12.61
C SER A 149 0.78 11.44 -12.64
N ARG A 150 0.66 10.26 -13.23
CA ARG A 150 -0.58 9.47 -13.23
C ARG A 150 -0.28 7.98 -13.32
N PHE A 151 -1.23 7.17 -12.91
CA PHE A 151 -1.20 5.74 -13.20
C PHE A 151 -1.50 5.47 -14.67
N ALA A 152 -0.90 4.41 -15.20
CA ALA A 152 -1.33 3.73 -16.40
C ALA A 152 -1.56 2.25 -16.08
N LEU A 153 -2.58 1.65 -16.69
CA LEU A 153 -2.95 0.26 -16.44
C LEU A 153 -3.23 -0.45 -17.75
N ALA A 154 -2.47 -1.51 -18.03
CA ALA A 154 -2.64 -2.35 -19.20
C ALA A 154 -2.45 -3.83 -18.83
N GLU A 155 -3.41 -4.68 -19.20
CA GLU A 155 -3.33 -6.13 -19.00
C GLU A 155 -3.01 -6.58 -17.55
N GLY A 156 -3.45 -5.82 -16.54
CA GLY A 156 -3.17 -6.09 -15.13
C GLY A 156 -1.76 -5.67 -14.67
N ILE A 157 -1.05 -4.90 -15.49
CA ILE A 157 0.23 -4.26 -15.16
C ILE A 157 -0.03 -2.78 -14.90
N LEU A 158 0.16 -2.38 -13.65
CA LEU A 158 0.20 -0.99 -13.21
C LEU A 158 1.59 -0.41 -13.49
N SER A 159 1.61 0.74 -14.14
CA SER A 159 2.80 1.53 -14.40
C SER A 159 2.54 3.01 -14.10
N PHE A 160 3.56 3.84 -14.27
CA PHE A 160 3.52 5.28 -13.99
C PHE A 160 3.86 6.06 -15.25
N GLU A 161 3.11 7.12 -15.51
CA GLU A 161 3.43 8.13 -16.52
C GLU A 161 3.75 9.43 -15.79
N VAL A 162 4.93 9.99 -16.05
CA VAL A 162 5.43 11.21 -15.39
C VAL A 162 5.76 12.29 -16.42
N GLY A 163 5.68 13.54 -15.98
CA GLY A 163 6.12 14.72 -16.73
C GLY A 163 7.64 14.81 -16.85
N ALA A 164 8.13 15.96 -17.30
CA ALA A 164 9.57 16.23 -17.33
C ALA A 164 10.12 16.36 -15.90
N TYR A 165 11.30 15.77 -15.67
CA TYR A 165 12.04 15.82 -14.41
C TYR A 165 13.55 15.79 -14.70
N GLU A 166 14.37 16.14 -13.71
CA GLU A 166 15.84 16.15 -13.85
C GLU A 166 16.43 14.76 -13.55
N GLU A 167 17.01 14.08 -14.53
CA GLU A 167 17.45 12.67 -14.41
C GLU A 167 18.60 12.44 -13.41
N ASP A 168 19.32 13.50 -13.05
CA ASP A 168 20.41 13.48 -12.06
C ASP A 168 19.92 13.41 -10.61
N TYR A 169 18.62 13.60 -10.38
CA TYR A 169 17.98 13.60 -9.06
C TYR A 169 16.98 12.45 -8.95
N ALA A 170 16.83 11.91 -7.75
CA ALA A 170 15.84 10.86 -7.50
C ALA A 170 14.42 11.41 -7.72
N LEU A 171 13.56 10.60 -8.33
CA LEU A 171 12.13 10.87 -8.46
C LEU A 171 11.38 9.99 -7.47
N VAL A 172 10.61 10.60 -6.57
CA VAL A 172 9.75 9.90 -5.60
C VAL A 172 8.32 9.94 -6.12
N ILE A 173 7.62 8.81 -6.09
CA ILE A 173 6.20 8.68 -6.41
C ILE A 173 5.48 8.10 -5.19
N ASP A 174 4.61 8.87 -4.53
CA ASP A 174 3.96 8.56 -3.25
C ASP A 174 2.42 8.41 -3.37
N PRO A 175 1.93 7.22 -3.75
CA PRO A 175 0.52 6.86 -3.60
C PRO A 175 0.17 6.36 -2.18
N THR A 176 -1.09 6.62 -1.79
CA THR A 176 -1.67 6.17 -0.52
C THR A 176 -2.66 5.05 -0.74
N ILE A 177 -2.57 3.98 0.04
CA ILE A 177 -3.51 2.86 0.06
C ILE A 177 -4.61 3.11 1.09
N THR A 178 -5.85 3.01 0.64
CA THR A 178 -7.05 3.04 1.50
C THR A 178 -7.93 1.83 1.21
N VAL A 179 -8.72 1.43 2.20
CA VAL A 179 -9.70 0.35 2.07
C VAL A 179 -11.09 0.89 2.33
N GLU A 180 -11.95 0.76 1.33
CA GLU A 180 -13.36 1.11 1.39
C GLU A 180 -14.19 -0.17 1.48
N LEU A 181 -15.09 -0.25 2.46
CA LEU A 181 -16.00 -1.40 2.63
C LEU A 181 -17.43 -1.00 2.35
N PHE A 182 -18.20 -1.93 1.77
CA PHE A 182 -19.64 -1.77 1.54
C PHE A 182 -20.44 -2.70 2.47
N ASP A 183 -21.68 -2.32 2.78
CA ASP A 183 -22.67 -3.21 3.39
C ASP A 183 -23.49 -3.96 2.34
N ILE A 184 -24.46 -4.78 2.76
CA ILE A 184 -25.34 -5.54 1.86
C ILE A 184 -26.24 -4.68 0.97
N SER A 185 -26.43 -3.40 1.32
CA SER A 185 -27.18 -2.45 0.51
C SER A 185 -26.29 -1.75 -0.53
N GLY A 186 -24.98 -2.00 -0.51
CA GLY A 186 -23.99 -1.32 -1.35
C GLY A 186 -23.56 0.04 -0.80
N SER A 187 -23.91 0.37 0.44
CA SER A 187 -23.56 1.65 1.06
C SER A 187 -22.16 1.59 1.68
N SER A 188 -21.37 2.66 1.50
CA SER A 188 -20.05 2.80 2.13
C SER A 188 -20.17 2.76 3.65
N VAL A 189 -19.41 1.88 4.30
CA VAL A 189 -19.37 1.80 5.75
C VAL A 189 -18.13 2.49 6.27
N SER A 190 -18.33 3.62 6.94
CA SER A 190 -17.26 4.30 7.69
C SER A 190 -16.97 3.54 8.98
N ILE A 191 -15.76 2.96 9.10
CA ILE A 191 -15.29 2.38 10.36
C ILE A 191 -14.95 3.55 11.30
N THR A 192 -15.90 3.97 12.12
CA THR A 192 -15.70 5.08 13.06
C THR A 192 -15.45 4.53 14.47
N GLY A 193 -14.20 4.63 14.95
CA GLY A 193 -13.88 4.82 16.37
C GLY A 193 -14.17 3.71 17.39
N GLY A 194 -14.13 2.42 17.01
CA GLY A 194 -14.19 1.27 17.93
C GLY A 194 -13.04 0.29 17.66
N ASN A 195 -12.86 -0.74 18.50
CA ASN A 195 -11.89 -1.82 18.24
C ASN A 195 -12.14 -2.33 16.80
N PRO A 196 -11.25 -2.07 15.86
CA PRO A 196 -11.64 -2.02 14.45
C PRO A 196 -11.81 -3.39 13.81
N VAL A 197 -11.22 -4.43 14.41
CA VAL A 197 -11.55 -5.84 14.15
C VAL A 197 -13.04 -6.10 14.38
N THR A 198 -13.66 -5.46 15.38
CA THR A 198 -15.08 -5.57 15.68
C THR A 198 -15.94 -4.85 14.64
N ALA A 199 -15.48 -3.72 14.11
CA ALA A 199 -16.20 -2.99 13.06
C ALA A 199 -16.20 -3.75 11.72
N VAL A 200 -15.04 -4.31 11.32
CA VAL A 200 -14.96 -5.19 10.15
C VAL A 200 -15.81 -6.45 10.33
N GLN A 201 -15.76 -7.09 11.50
CA GLN A 201 -16.65 -8.24 11.81
C GLN A 201 -18.14 -7.85 11.80
N GLN A 202 -18.48 -6.63 12.20
CA GLN A 202 -19.86 -6.12 12.18
C GLN A 202 -20.35 -5.85 10.75
N VAL A 203 -19.49 -5.35 9.85
CA VAL A 203 -19.82 -5.21 8.43
C VAL A 203 -19.96 -6.59 7.79
N LEU A 204 -19.00 -7.49 8.04
CA LEU A 204 -19.01 -8.85 7.49
C LEU A 204 -20.17 -9.71 8.02
N SER A 205 -20.66 -9.46 9.23
CA SER A 205 -21.83 -10.19 9.77
C SER A 205 -23.13 -9.85 9.03
N LEU A 206 -23.18 -8.71 8.32
CA LEU A 206 -24.32 -8.35 7.48
C LEU A 206 -24.42 -9.25 6.24
N PHE A 207 -23.33 -9.89 5.81
CA PHE A 207 -23.27 -10.74 4.62
C PHE A 207 -23.59 -12.24 4.87
N LYS A 208 -24.12 -12.61 6.04
CA LYS A 208 -24.49 -14.00 6.40
C LYS A 208 -25.95 -14.34 6.16
#